data_AF-A0A1L7I9C2-F1
#
_entry.id   AF-A0A1L7I9C2-F1
#
_cell.length_a   1.000
_cell.length_b   1.000
_cell.length_c   1.000
_cell.angle_alpha   90.00
_cell.angle_beta   90.00
_cell.angle_gamma   90.00
#
_symmetry.space_group_name_H-M   'P 1'
#
loop_
_entity.id
_entity.type
_entity.pdbx_description
1 polymer ?
#
loop_
_entity_poly.entity_id
_entity_poly.type
_entity_poly.pdbx_seq_one_letter_code
_entity_poly.pdbx_strand_id
1 'polypeptide(L)'
;MYKKKPNRKRIKEKHKSQKNRITKKDKVIALLSFIGIFSAAVFLAFYMFFFGHSDVHEKSDIDYEFVANEEVCMRNNSYRAELIPSISIENRSYYGCCESCTDYIQKHPEERYAVDPTSETKVDKALAYILHPTENEITEVYYFASKENAKVFINENTRL
;
A
#
# COMPACT_ATOMS: atom_id res chain seq x y z
N MET A 1 60.58 54.08 16.89
CA MET A 1 59.42 53.20 17.14
C MET A 1 59.42 52.10 16.06
N TYR A 2 59.93 50.90 16.35
CA TYR A 2 59.91 49.78 15.40
C TYR A 2 59.66 48.46 16.16
N LYS A 3 58.43 47.93 16.05
CA LYS A 3 58.00 46.67 16.67
C LYS A 3 58.43 45.50 15.78
N LYS A 4 59.37 44.66 16.24
CA LYS A 4 59.72 43.40 15.57
C LYS A 4 58.80 42.28 16.07
N LYS A 5 58.06 41.68 15.13
CA LYS A 5 56.98 40.69 15.32
C LYS A 5 57.44 39.41 16.04
N PRO A 6 56.57 38.76 16.84
CA PRO A 6 56.91 37.51 17.50
C PRO A 6 57.09 36.37 16.49
N ASN A 7 58.01 35.49 16.83
CA ASN A 7 58.64 34.49 15.96
C ASN A 7 57.67 33.35 15.58
N ARG A 8 57.21 33.36 14.32
CA ARG A 8 56.28 32.39 13.70
C ARG A 8 56.77 30.92 13.73
N LYS A 9 58.04 30.68 14.07
CA LYS A 9 58.64 29.34 14.17
C LYS A 9 58.10 28.50 15.34
N ARG A 10 57.76 29.11 16.50
CA ARG A 10 57.24 28.35 17.66
C ARG A 10 55.86 27.73 17.43
N ILE A 11 55.05 28.28 16.52
CA ILE A 11 53.69 27.78 16.25
C ILE A 11 53.73 26.50 15.40
N LYS A 12 54.74 26.33 14.53
CA LYS A 12 54.86 25.14 13.67
C LYS A 12 55.41 23.91 14.39
N GLU A 13 56.23 24.07 15.44
CA GLU A 13 56.77 22.92 16.19
C GLU A 13 55.74 22.28 17.12
N LYS A 14 54.81 23.07 17.67
CA LYS A 14 53.75 22.54 18.56
C LYS A 14 52.76 21.61 17.85
N HIS A 15 52.58 21.75 16.54
CA HIS A 15 51.67 20.91 15.75
C HIS A 15 52.31 19.63 15.19
N LYS A 16 53.64 19.45 15.27
CA LYS A 16 54.35 18.34 14.59
C LYS A 16 54.72 17.15 15.49
N SER A 17 54.43 17.17 16.79
CA SER A 17 54.96 16.14 17.72
C SER A 17 54.03 15.78 18.88
N GLN A 18 52.77 15.46 18.60
CA GLN A 18 52.03 14.50 19.43
C GLN A 18 51.43 13.43 18.51
N LYS A 19 52.31 12.70 17.83
CA LYS A 19 51.93 11.40 17.27
C LYS A 19 51.85 10.45 18.47
N ASN A 20 50.68 10.42 19.13
CA ASN A 20 50.43 9.51 20.24
C ASN A 20 50.80 8.10 19.78
N ARG A 21 51.78 7.47 20.44
CA ARG A 21 52.19 6.11 20.14
C ARG A 21 51.01 5.21 20.49
N ILE A 22 50.29 4.76 19.47
CA ILE A 22 49.23 3.77 19.58
C ILE A 22 49.80 2.57 20.33
N THR A 23 49.34 2.37 21.56
CA THR A 23 49.77 1.26 22.40
C THR A 23 49.09 -0.03 21.97
N LYS A 24 49.62 -1.19 22.35
CA LYS A 24 48.96 -2.48 22.06
C LYS A 24 47.53 -2.52 22.62
N LYS A 25 47.27 -1.85 23.75
CA LYS A 25 45.96 -1.73 24.37
C LYS A 25 45.00 -0.91 23.51
N ASP A 26 45.46 0.20 22.91
CA ASP A 26 44.66 1.02 22.01
C ASP A 26 44.24 0.27 20.75
N LYS A 27 45.12 -0.59 20.21
CA LYS A 27 44.78 -1.46 19.07
C LYS A 27 43.74 -2.52 19.45
N VAL A 28 43.82 -3.08 20.65
CA VAL A 28 42.85 -4.05 21.16
C VAL A 28 41.48 -3.40 21.37
N ILE A 29 41.45 -2.20 21.97
CA ILE A 29 40.22 -1.42 22.15
C ILE A 29 39.58 -1.10 20.79
N ALA A 30 40.39 -0.66 19.82
CA ALA A 30 39.91 -0.39 18.47
C ALA A 30 39.34 -1.66 17.81
N LEU A 31 40.01 -2.81 17.93
CA LEU A 31 39.54 -4.08 17.37
C LEU A 31 38.19 -4.51 17.98
N LEU A 32 38.06 -4.41 19.31
CA LEU A 32 36.81 -4.74 20.01
C LEU A 32 35.66 -3.82 19.59
N SER A 33 35.93 -2.52 19.38
CA SER A 33 34.91 -1.59 18.87
C SER A 33 34.45 -1.92 17.45
N PHE A 34 35.37 -2.32 16.56
CA PHE A 34 35.01 -2.71 15.19
C PHE A 34 34.15 -3.97 15.17
N ILE A 35 34.49 -4.97 16.00
CA ILE A 35 33.71 -6.20 16.12
C ILE A 35 32.32 -5.91 16.67
N GLY A 36 32.21 -5.05 17.70
CA GLY A 36 30.94 -4.64 18.27
C GLY A 36 30.03 -3.96 17.24
N ILE A 37 30.55 -2.98 16.50
CA ILE A 37 29.80 -2.28 15.44
C ILE A 37 29.37 -3.25 14.35
N PHE A 38 30.26 -4.14 13.91
CA PHE A 38 29.94 -5.12 12.89
C PHE A 38 28.85 -6.10 13.35
N SER A 39 28.95 -6.60 14.60
CA SER A 39 27.92 -7.48 15.17
C SER A 39 26.56 -6.79 15.29
N ALA A 40 26.52 -5.52 15.70
CA ALA A 40 25.30 -4.74 15.77
C ALA A 40 24.69 -4.50 14.37
N ALA A 41 25.53 -4.20 13.37
CA ALA A 41 25.08 -4.01 11.99
C ALA A 41 24.52 -5.30 11.38
N VAL A 42 25.18 -6.44 11.61
CA VAL A 42 24.72 -7.76 11.15
C VAL A 42 23.42 -8.16 11.85
N PHE A 43 23.32 -7.95 13.16
CA PHE A 43 22.09 -8.20 13.92
C PHE A 43 20.95 -7.32 13.40
N LEU A 44 21.19 -6.02 13.20
CA LEU A 44 20.20 -5.11 12.65
C LEU A 44 19.76 -5.48 11.22
N ALA A 45 20.69 -5.90 10.37
CA ALA A 45 20.37 -6.40 9.03
C ALA A 45 19.59 -7.72 9.09
N PHE A 46 19.94 -8.63 9.99
CA PHE A 46 19.21 -9.87 10.23
C PHE A 46 17.79 -9.60 10.74
N TYR A 47 17.62 -8.64 11.65
CA TYR A 47 16.31 -8.20 12.10
C TYR A 47 15.48 -7.59 10.98
N MET A 48 16.07 -6.75 10.12
CA MET A 48 15.36 -6.26 8.94
C MET A 48 15.03 -7.38 7.94
N PHE A 49 15.86 -8.40 7.82
CA PHE A 49 15.62 -9.51 6.88
C PHE A 49 14.55 -10.49 7.39
N PHE A 50 14.53 -10.79 8.68
CA PHE A 50 13.60 -11.77 9.27
C PHE A 50 12.33 -11.14 9.85
N PHE A 51 12.39 -9.89 10.34
CA PHE A 51 11.26 -9.18 10.94
C PHE A 51 10.83 -7.93 10.14
N GLY A 52 11.56 -7.55 9.07
CA GLY A 52 11.23 -6.38 8.25
C GLY A 52 10.19 -6.62 7.14
N HIS A 53 9.74 -7.86 6.95
CA HIS A 53 8.48 -8.14 6.26
C HIS A 53 7.36 -8.21 7.29
N SER A 54 7.04 -7.06 7.87
CA SER A 54 5.70 -6.85 8.40
C SER A 54 4.78 -6.64 7.21
N ASP A 55 4.49 -7.71 6.48
CA ASP A 55 3.25 -7.78 5.71
C ASP A 55 2.16 -7.87 6.77
N VAL A 56 1.75 -6.71 7.30
CA VAL A 56 0.53 -6.54 8.08
C VAL A 56 -0.62 -6.74 7.10
N HIS A 57 -0.81 -7.99 6.66
CA HIS A 57 -2.14 -8.48 6.37
C HIS A 57 -2.77 -8.76 7.73
N GLU A 58 -3.10 -7.67 8.43
CA GLU A 58 -4.10 -7.71 9.50
C GLU A 58 -5.40 -8.11 8.80
N LYS A 59 -5.63 -9.41 8.76
CA LYS A 59 -6.88 -10.00 8.31
C LYS A 59 -7.94 -9.63 9.32
N SER A 60 -8.67 -8.58 9.01
CA SER A 60 -10.01 -8.40 9.54
C SER A 60 -10.91 -9.50 8.96
N ASP A 61 -11.81 -10.05 9.77
CA ASP A 61 -12.93 -10.86 9.27
C ASP A 61 -13.83 -9.93 8.45
N ILE A 62 -13.55 -9.80 7.16
CA ILE A 62 -14.37 -9.03 6.22
C ILE A 62 -15.64 -9.84 5.95
N ASP A 63 -16.78 -9.30 6.35
CA ASP A 63 -18.09 -9.83 5.97
C ASP A 63 -18.54 -9.22 4.62
N TYR A 64 -19.42 -9.94 3.93
CA TYR A 64 -19.85 -9.61 2.57
C TYR A 64 -21.37 -9.68 2.43
N GLU A 65 -21.93 -8.67 1.78
CA GLU A 65 -23.36 -8.58 1.50
C GLU A 65 -23.65 -8.47 0.00
N PHE A 66 -24.75 -9.05 -0.44
CA PHE A 66 -25.27 -8.80 -1.79
C PHE A 66 -26.08 -7.51 -1.79
N VAL A 67 -25.70 -6.55 -2.64
CA VAL A 67 -26.34 -5.23 -2.72
C VAL A 67 -27.10 -5.07 -4.03
N ALA A 68 -28.08 -4.16 -4.05
CA ALA A 68 -28.85 -3.88 -5.24
C ALA A 68 -28.06 -3.02 -6.24
N ASN A 69 -28.38 -3.16 -7.53
CA ASN A 69 -27.77 -2.33 -8.59
C ASN A 69 -28.00 -0.83 -8.34
N GLU A 70 -29.15 -0.48 -7.77
CA GLU A 70 -29.54 0.91 -7.48
C GLU A 70 -28.80 1.54 -6.31
N GLU A 71 -27.96 0.79 -5.60
CA GLU A 71 -27.15 1.28 -4.48
C GLU A 71 -25.67 1.43 -4.88
N VAL A 72 -25.35 1.23 -6.15
CA VAL A 72 -23.96 1.11 -6.66
C VAL A 72 -23.69 2.10 -7.78
N CYS A 73 -22.64 2.90 -7.64
CA CYS A 73 -22.13 3.70 -8.74
C CYS A 73 -21.26 2.82 -9.63
N MET A 74 -21.78 2.44 -10.81
CA MET A 74 -21.12 1.52 -11.72
C MET A 74 -19.84 2.09 -12.35
N ARG A 75 -19.70 3.41 -12.46
CA ARG A 75 -18.46 4.04 -12.95
C ARG A 75 -17.30 3.87 -11.97
N ASN A 76 -17.58 4.07 -10.69
CA ASN A 76 -16.55 4.05 -9.65
C ASN A 76 -16.50 2.71 -8.90
N ASN A 77 -17.32 1.73 -9.29
CA ASN A 77 -17.50 0.45 -8.61
C ASN A 77 -17.70 0.62 -7.09
N SER A 78 -18.49 1.60 -6.67
CA SER A 78 -18.59 1.97 -5.25
C SER A 78 -20.02 1.81 -4.74
N TYR A 79 -20.18 1.17 -3.59
CA TYR A 79 -21.44 1.16 -2.84
C TYR A 79 -21.75 2.55 -2.26
N ARG A 80 -23.02 2.92 -2.17
CA ARG A 80 -23.47 4.26 -1.72
C ARG A 80 -24.49 4.27 -0.60
N ALA A 81 -25.04 3.12 -0.20
CA ALA A 81 -26.09 3.03 0.83
C ALA A 81 -27.30 3.96 0.60
N GLU A 82 -27.52 4.41 -0.64
CA GLU A 82 -28.61 5.28 -1.06
C GLU A 82 -29.01 4.94 -2.50
N LEU A 83 -30.24 5.30 -2.88
CA LEU A 83 -30.74 5.06 -4.24
C LEU A 83 -30.10 6.03 -5.24
N ILE A 84 -29.53 5.46 -6.30
CA ILE A 84 -28.82 6.16 -7.36
C ILE A 84 -29.71 6.29 -8.61
N PRO A 85 -29.68 7.43 -9.32
CA PRO A 85 -30.38 7.57 -10.59
C PRO A 85 -29.82 6.63 -11.66
N SER A 86 -30.72 6.07 -12.48
CA SER A 86 -30.36 5.20 -13.59
C SER A 86 -30.47 5.89 -14.95
N ILE A 87 -29.71 5.36 -15.91
CA ILE A 87 -29.88 5.60 -17.34
C ILE A 87 -30.22 4.29 -18.04
N SER A 88 -31.04 4.36 -19.09
CA SER A 88 -31.40 3.21 -19.91
C SER A 88 -30.56 3.18 -21.18
N ILE A 89 -29.81 2.09 -21.37
CA ILE A 89 -29.02 1.82 -22.57
C ILE A 89 -29.35 0.40 -23.03
N GLU A 90 -29.81 0.24 -24.28
CA GLU A 90 -30.13 -1.10 -24.85
C GLU A 90 -31.09 -1.92 -23.96
N ASN A 91 -32.10 -1.27 -23.38
CA ASN A 91 -33.08 -1.85 -22.44
C ASN A 91 -32.47 -2.37 -21.13
N ARG A 92 -31.28 -1.90 -20.74
CA ARG A 92 -30.63 -2.20 -19.46
C ARG A 92 -30.45 -0.92 -18.65
N SER A 93 -30.62 -1.03 -17.33
CA SER A 93 -30.45 0.08 -16.39
C SER A 93 -29.03 0.11 -15.86
N TYR A 94 -28.34 1.24 -16.02
CA TYR A 94 -27.03 1.49 -15.44
C TYR A 94 -27.09 2.65 -14.46
N TYR A 95 -26.31 2.59 -13.39
CA TYR A 95 -26.42 3.48 -12.24
C TYR A 95 -25.14 4.30 -12.03
N GLY A 96 -25.27 5.62 -11.91
CA GLY A 96 -24.15 6.54 -11.70
C GLY A 96 -24.49 7.59 -10.64
N CYS A 97 -23.61 7.79 -9.66
CA CYS A 97 -23.88 8.66 -8.50
C CYS A 97 -23.97 10.16 -8.85
N CYS A 98 -23.70 10.56 -10.08
CA CYS A 98 -23.91 11.93 -10.57
C CYS A 98 -24.04 11.94 -12.10
N GLU A 99 -24.48 13.07 -12.65
CA GLU A 99 -24.66 13.27 -14.10
C GLU A 99 -23.36 12.96 -14.89
N SER A 100 -22.20 13.39 -14.39
CA SER A 100 -20.93 13.05 -15.02
C SER A 100 -20.67 11.54 -15.06
N CYS A 101 -21.13 10.79 -14.05
CA CYS A 101 -20.97 9.33 -14.05
C CYS A 101 -21.87 8.66 -15.07
N THR A 102 -23.14 9.05 -15.14
CA THR A 102 -24.09 8.52 -16.13
C THR A 102 -23.66 8.86 -17.55
N ASP A 103 -23.24 10.11 -17.79
CA ASP A 103 -22.70 10.56 -19.09
C ASP A 103 -21.52 9.72 -19.54
N TYR A 104 -20.62 9.41 -18.61
CA TYR A 104 -19.43 8.64 -18.91
C TYR A 104 -19.81 7.20 -19.28
N ILE A 105 -20.66 6.54 -18.50
CA ILE A 105 -21.17 5.18 -18.79
C ILE A 105 -21.84 5.13 -20.18
N GLN A 106 -22.59 6.18 -20.54
CA GLN A 106 -23.25 6.25 -21.85
C GLN A 106 -22.27 6.38 -23.02
N LYS A 107 -21.20 7.17 -22.83
CA LYS A 107 -20.18 7.43 -23.87
C LYS A 107 -19.16 6.29 -24.00
N HIS A 108 -18.98 5.49 -22.95
CA HIS A 108 -17.92 4.49 -22.81
C HIS A 108 -18.50 3.08 -22.63
N PRO A 109 -18.76 2.32 -23.72
CA PRO A 109 -19.29 0.97 -23.65
C PRO A 109 -18.54 -0.01 -22.73
N GLU A 110 -17.23 0.17 -22.61
CA GLU A 110 -16.36 -0.60 -21.74
C GLU A 110 -16.74 -0.52 -20.26
N GLU A 111 -17.26 0.63 -19.81
CA GLU A 111 -17.64 0.87 -18.41
C GLU A 111 -18.87 0.07 -17.98
N ARG A 112 -19.67 -0.38 -18.94
CA ARG A 112 -20.84 -1.23 -18.72
C ARG A 112 -20.47 -2.65 -18.31
N TYR A 113 -19.18 -3.00 -18.35
CA TYR A 113 -18.72 -4.35 -18.06
C TYR A 113 -17.71 -4.37 -16.90
N ALA A 114 -17.68 -5.50 -16.21
CA ALA A 114 -16.68 -5.85 -15.21
C ALA A 114 -16.11 -7.25 -15.53
N VAL A 115 -15.10 -7.65 -14.76
CA VAL A 115 -14.56 -9.01 -14.80
C VAL A 115 -14.98 -9.72 -13.52
N ASP A 116 -15.61 -10.89 -13.66
CA ASP A 116 -15.94 -11.75 -12.54
C ASP A 116 -14.64 -12.31 -11.93
N PRO A 117 -14.34 -12.06 -10.64
CA PRO A 117 -13.05 -12.42 -10.06
C PRO A 117 -12.87 -13.92 -9.83
N THR A 118 -13.93 -14.72 -9.92
CA THR A 118 -13.86 -16.19 -9.77
C THR A 118 -13.71 -16.89 -11.11
N SER A 119 -14.45 -16.44 -12.13
CA SER A 119 -14.48 -17.09 -13.44
C SER A 119 -13.65 -16.38 -14.51
N GLU A 120 -13.13 -15.19 -14.22
CA GLU A 120 -12.43 -14.29 -15.16
C GLU A 120 -13.26 -13.88 -16.39
N THR A 121 -14.57 -14.09 -16.32
CA THR A 121 -15.47 -13.81 -17.44
C THR A 121 -15.93 -12.35 -17.44
N LYS A 122 -16.12 -11.79 -18.64
CA LYS A 122 -16.68 -10.46 -18.82
C LYS A 122 -18.18 -10.49 -18.48
N VAL A 123 -18.59 -9.71 -17.48
CA VAL A 123 -19.98 -9.59 -17.01
C VAL A 123 -20.53 -8.19 -17.29
N ASP A 124 -21.78 -8.11 -17.73
CA ASP A 124 -22.48 -6.82 -17.83
C ASP A 124 -22.93 -6.37 -16.43
N LYS A 125 -22.51 -5.18 -16.00
CA LYS A 125 -22.79 -4.65 -14.67
C LYS A 125 -24.28 -4.56 -14.39
N ALA A 126 -25.13 -4.30 -15.39
CA ALA A 126 -26.59 -4.21 -15.21
C ALA A 126 -27.25 -5.56 -14.90
N LEU A 127 -26.58 -6.68 -15.18
CA LEU A 127 -27.08 -8.05 -14.95
C LEU A 127 -26.28 -8.79 -13.87
N ALA A 128 -25.25 -8.18 -13.32
CA ALA A 128 -24.34 -8.82 -12.39
C ALA A 128 -24.97 -9.00 -11.01
N TYR A 129 -24.51 -10.04 -10.31
CA TYR A 129 -24.64 -10.11 -8.86
C TYR A 129 -23.54 -9.24 -8.25
N ILE A 130 -23.91 -8.30 -7.40
CA ILE A 130 -22.96 -7.35 -6.81
C ILE A 130 -22.70 -7.72 -5.36
N LEU A 131 -21.42 -7.80 -4.98
CA LEU A 131 -20.98 -8.11 -3.64
C LEU A 131 -20.21 -6.93 -3.04
N HIS A 132 -20.61 -6.54 -1.83
CA HIS A 132 -20.06 -5.41 -1.07
C HIS A 132 -19.36 -5.92 0.20
N PRO A 133 -18.08 -5.56 0.44
CA PRO A 133 -17.41 -5.79 1.73
C PRO A 133 -17.93 -4.83 2.79
N THR A 134 -18.44 -5.34 3.91
CA THR A 134 -19.14 -4.56 4.95
C THR A 134 -18.22 -3.79 5.91
N GLU A 135 -16.90 -3.96 5.79
CA GLU A 135 -15.92 -3.34 6.69
C GLU A 135 -15.95 -1.81 6.66
N ASN A 136 -16.35 -1.17 5.54
CA ASN A 136 -16.55 0.27 5.45
C ASN A 136 -17.79 0.65 4.63
N GLU A 137 -18.38 1.82 4.95
CA GLU A 137 -19.62 2.31 4.32
C GLU A 137 -19.49 2.64 2.82
N ILE A 138 -18.29 2.98 2.35
CA ILE A 138 -17.99 3.25 0.94
C ILE A 138 -16.80 2.39 0.54
N THR A 139 -17.07 1.17 0.09
CA THR A 139 -16.06 0.23 -0.42
C THR A 139 -16.31 -0.11 -1.87
N GLU A 140 -15.24 -0.59 -2.51
CA GLU A 140 -15.30 -1.15 -3.84
C GLU A 140 -16.18 -2.40 -3.84
N VAL A 141 -17.02 -2.53 -4.86
CA VAL A 141 -17.88 -3.71 -5.06
C VAL A 141 -17.30 -4.64 -6.11
N TYR A 142 -17.63 -5.92 -5.98
CA TYR A 142 -17.29 -6.96 -6.93
C TYR A 142 -18.53 -7.36 -7.74
N TYR A 143 -18.33 -7.68 -9.01
CA TYR A 143 -19.41 -8.08 -9.93
C TYR A 143 -19.22 -9.55 -10.31
N PHE A 144 -20.31 -10.32 -10.30
CA PHE A 144 -20.28 -11.74 -10.60
C PHE A 144 -21.33 -12.12 -11.65
N ALA A 145 -20.96 -13.06 -12.51
CA ALA A 145 -21.85 -13.66 -13.50
C ALA A 145 -22.86 -14.64 -12.87
N SER A 146 -22.57 -15.16 -11.68
CA SER A 146 -23.47 -16.06 -10.93
C SER A 146 -23.35 -15.88 -9.42
N LYS A 147 -24.40 -16.25 -8.69
CA LYS A 147 -24.39 -16.28 -7.23
C LYS A 147 -23.40 -17.31 -6.69
N GLU A 148 -23.16 -18.38 -7.44
CA GLU A 148 -22.21 -19.44 -7.12
C GLU A 148 -20.78 -18.92 -7.11
N ASN A 149 -20.39 -18.11 -8.12
CA ASN A 149 -19.08 -17.47 -8.16
C ASN A 149 -18.86 -16.56 -6.95
N ALA A 150 -19.84 -15.71 -6.62
CA ALA A 150 -19.78 -14.86 -5.44
C ALA A 150 -19.59 -15.67 -4.14
N LYS A 151 -20.29 -16.81 -3.99
CA LYS A 151 -20.09 -17.71 -2.83
C LYS A 151 -18.71 -18.34 -2.79
N VAL A 152 -18.15 -18.73 -3.93
CA VAL A 152 -16.77 -19.27 -4.01
C VAL A 152 -15.79 -18.19 -3.55
N PHE A 153 -15.93 -16.97 -4.07
CA PHE A 153 -15.13 -15.81 -3.67
C PHE A 153 -15.21 -15.56 -2.16
N ILE A 154 -16.40 -15.51 -1.56
CA ILE A 154 -16.55 -15.36 -0.11
C ILE A 154 -15.82 -16.48 0.65
N ASN A 155 -16.02 -17.74 0.25
CA ASN A 155 -15.36 -18.87 0.94
C ASN A 155 -13.83 -18.80 0.87
N GLU A 156 -13.26 -18.35 -0.25
CA GLU A 156 -11.81 -18.21 -0.42
C GLU A 156 -11.24 -17.02 0.38
N ASN A 157 -12.03 -15.95 0.54
CA ASN A 157 -11.60 -14.75 1.24
C ASN A 157 -11.94 -14.74 2.75
N THR A 158 -12.88 -15.58 3.21
CA THR A 158 -13.24 -15.73 4.64
C THR A 158 -12.51 -16.91 5.31
N ARG A 159 -12.06 -17.93 4.58
CA ARG A 159 -11.42 -19.14 5.17
C ARG A 159 -9.91 -19.03 5.30
N LEU A 160 -9.36 -18.13 6.11
CA LEU A 160 -7.96 -18.28 6.56
C LEU A 160 -7.66 -17.46 7.83
#